data_AF-A0A8D8WCI6-F1
#
_entry.id   AF-A0A8D8WCI6-F1
#
_cell.length_a   1.000
_cell.length_b   1.000
_cell.length_c   1.000
_cell.angle_alpha   90.00
_cell.angle_beta   90.00
_cell.angle_gamma   90.00
#
_symmetry.space_group_name_H-M   'P 1'
#
loop_
_entity.id
_entity.type
_entity.pdbx_description
1 polymer ?
#
loop_
_entity_poly.entity_id
_entity_poly.type
_entity_poly.pdbx_seq_one_letter_code
_entity_poly.pdbx_strand_id
1 'polypeptide(L)'
;MIGFSLGAQICGLMRQYLTRDIDRITALDPARPGFDSLPDDQKLTSDDSAFTLVIHTSGNILSFADPIGHADFYPNGGMIPQPGCATDIISGLVCSHGAAVSYFVQSLRQENSLPATSCDSWENYKTGNCSGGLMGPDVVLGYNTPNWARGKYYLRTAAGPTISTKRD
;
A
#
# COMPACT_ATOMS: atom_id res chain seq x y z
N MET A 1 -1.15 -7.62 11.94
CA MET A 1 -2.53 -7.36 11.47
C MET A 1 -2.51 -7.02 10.00
N ILE A 2 -3.49 -7.49 9.21
CA ILE A 2 -3.61 -7.18 7.78
C ILE A 2 -5.07 -6.79 7.53
N GLY A 3 -5.32 -5.62 6.94
CA GLY A 3 -6.67 -5.12 6.70
C GLY A 3 -6.78 -4.51 5.31
N PHE A 4 -7.89 -4.79 4.61
CA PHE A 4 -8.18 -4.23 3.29
C PHE A 4 -9.31 -3.21 3.38
N SER A 5 -9.21 -2.09 2.67
CA SER A 5 -10.27 -1.08 2.59
C SER A 5 -10.70 -0.59 3.98
N LEU A 6 -11.98 -0.67 4.33
CA LEU A 6 -12.50 -0.41 5.68
C LEU A 6 -11.83 -1.28 6.76
N GLY A 7 -11.43 -2.50 6.42
CA GLY A 7 -10.71 -3.39 7.34
C GLY A 7 -9.33 -2.85 7.76
N ALA A 8 -8.69 -2.02 6.93
CA ALA A 8 -7.45 -1.34 7.32
C ALA A 8 -7.71 -0.31 8.43
N GLN A 9 -8.81 0.44 8.34
CA GLN A 9 -9.24 1.38 9.37
C GLN A 9 -9.55 0.66 10.68
N ILE A 10 -10.25 -0.49 10.60
CA ILE A 10 -10.51 -1.33 11.77
C ILE A 10 -9.20 -1.80 12.42
N CYS A 11 -8.17 -2.14 11.65
CA CYS A 11 -6.87 -2.55 12.22
C CYS A 11 -6.24 -1.44 13.07
N GLY A 12 -6.28 -0.18 12.60
CA GLY A 12 -5.76 0.96 13.35
C GLY A 12 -6.58 1.22 14.62
N LEU A 13 -7.90 1.35 14.46
CA LEU A 13 -8.83 1.64 15.56
C LEU A 13 -8.80 0.58 16.68
N MET A 14 -8.49 -0.68 16.35
CA MET A 14 -8.38 -1.71 17.37
C MET A 14 -7.24 -1.45 18.38
N ARG A 15 -6.25 -0.61 18.07
CA ARG A 15 -5.21 -0.22 19.01
C ARG A 15 -5.77 0.30 20.33
N GLN A 16 -6.90 1.00 20.31
CA GLN A 16 -7.54 1.57 21.50
C GLN A 16 -8.15 0.53 22.44
N TYR A 17 -8.41 -0.69 21.94
CA TYR A 17 -9.07 -1.76 22.68
C TYR A 17 -8.10 -2.85 23.14
N LEU A 18 -6.81 -2.72 22.81
CA LEU A 18 -5.78 -3.70 23.14
C LEU A 18 -4.91 -3.21 24.30
N THR A 19 -4.60 -4.14 25.21
CA THR A 19 -3.66 -3.89 26.32
C THR A 19 -2.21 -4.00 25.90
N ARG A 20 -1.94 -4.63 24.74
CA ARG A 20 -0.62 -4.79 24.15
C ARG A 20 -0.54 -3.98 22.86
N ASP A 21 0.65 -3.48 22.58
CA ASP A 21 0.95 -2.81 21.31
C ASP A 21 0.81 -3.78 20.13
N ILE A 22 0.38 -3.24 19.00
CA ILE A 22 0.35 -3.96 17.74
C ILE A 22 1.75 -3.86 17.12
N ASP A 23 2.40 -4.99 16.87
CA ASP A 23 3.75 -4.97 16.29
C ASP A 23 3.76 -4.49 14.83
N ARG A 24 2.76 -4.90 14.05
CA ARG A 24 2.69 -4.59 12.62
C ARG A 24 1.26 -4.52 12.09
N ILE A 25 0.96 -3.46 11.35
CA ILE A 25 -0.23 -3.34 10.50
C ILE A 25 0.20 -3.32 9.03
N THR A 26 -0.46 -4.13 8.20
CA THR A 26 -0.38 -4.06 6.74
C THR A 26 -1.74 -3.61 6.23
N ALA A 27 -1.79 -2.38 5.76
CA ALA A 27 -2.99 -1.68 5.34
C ALA A 27 -3.09 -1.71 3.81
N LEU A 28 -4.01 -2.50 3.29
CA LEU A 28 -4.21 -2.72 1.86
C LEU A 28 -5.28 -1.74 1.35
N ASP A 29 -4.85 -0.71 0.64
CA ASP A 29 -5.66 0.36 0.06
C ASP A 29 -6.73 0.90 1.03
N PRO A 30 -6.31 1.54 2.15
CA PRO A 30 -7.22 1.88 3.24
C PRO A 30 -8.33 2.82 2.80
N ALA A 31 -9.55 2.61 3.29
CA ALA A 31 -10.70 3.41 2.90
C ALA A 31 -10.53 4.88 3.33
N ARG A 32 -10.54 5.81 2.37
CA ARG A 32 -10.52 7.26 2.59
C ARG A 32 -11.90 7.86 2.86
N PRO A 33 -12.97 7.53 2.10
CA PRO A 33 -14.27 8.15 2.29
C PRO A 33 -14.79 7.94 3.71
N GLY A 34 -15.06 9.03 4.41
CA GLY A 34 -15.52 9.02 5.80
C GLY A 34 -14.42 8.99 6.86
N PHE A 35 -13.14 8.94 6.48
CA PHE A 35 -11.99 8.90 7.41
C PHE A 35 -11.03 10.08 7.25
N ASP A 36 -10.93 10.67 6.07
CA ASP A 36 -9.96 11.73 5.76
C ASP A 36 -10.11 13.03 6.56
N SER A 37 -11.33 13.37 6.94
CA SER A 37 -11.64 14.50 7.80
C SER A 37 -11.71 14.17 9.29
N LEU A 38 -11.57 12.88 9.65
CA LEU A 38 -11.62 12.46 11.05
C LEU A 38 -10.31 12.79 11.77
N PRO A 39 -10.36 13.03 13.09
CA PRO A 39 -9.16 13.13 13.91
C PRO A 39 -8.36 11.82 13.92
N ASP A 40 -7.10 11.90 14.31
CA ASP A 40 -6.16 10.77 14.29
C ASP A 40 -6.56 9.64 15.24
N ASP A 41 -7.35 9.91 16.28
CA ASP A 41 -7.92 8.89 17.18
C ASP A 41 -9.15 8.17 16.59
N GLN A 42 -9.55 8.49 15.36
CA GLN A 42 -10.74 7.94 14.70
C GLN A 42 -10.45 7.37 13.30
N LYS A 43 -9.17 7.23 12.95
CA LYS A 43 -8.71 6.65 11.69
C LYS A 43 -7.36 5.96 11.88
N LEU A 44 -6.98 5.15 10.91
CA LEU A 44 -5.65 4.54 10.83
C LEU A 44 -4.58 5.63 10.69
N THR A 45 -3.57 5.54 11.55
CA THR A 45 -2.33 6.32 11.46
C THR A 45 -1.11 5.42 11.62
N SER A 46 0.08 6.00 11.44
CA SER A 46 1.34 5.29 11.71
C SER A 46 1.46 4.84 13.17
N ASP A 47 0.87 5.60 14.10
CA ASP A 47 1.08 5.44 15.55
C ASP A 47 0.29 4.25 16.14
N ASP A 48 -0.63 3.68 15.36
CA ASP A 48 -1.44 2.53 15.77
C ASP A 48 -0.64 1.22 15.91
N SER A 49 0.60 1.18 15.40
CA SER A 49 1.47 0.01 15.54
C SER A 49 2.96 0.37 15.50
N ALA A 50 3.82 -0.53 15.94
CA ALA A 50 5.28 -0.33 15.85
C ALA A 50 5.77 -0.24 14.38
N PHE A 51 5.02 -0.79 13.43
CA PHE A 51 5.28 -0.65 12.01
C PHE A 51 4.01 -0.78 11.17
N THR A 52 3.68 0.27 10.41
CA THR A 52 2.50 0.33 9.54
C THR A 52 2.96 0.41 8.09
N LEU A 53 2.72 -0.65 7.32
CA LEU A 53 2.90 -0.67 5.87
C LEU A 53 1.57 -0.34 5.20
N VAL A 54 1.58 0.52 4.21
CA VAL A 54 0.38 0.86 3.42
C VAL A 54 0.64 0.58 1.94
N ILE A 55 -0.33 -0.01 1.25
CA ILE A 55 -0.30 -0.19 -0.21
C ILE A 55 -1.44 0.64 -0.80
N HIS A 56 -1.11 1.67 -1.57
CA HIS A 56 -2.06 2.55 -2.24
C HIS A 56 -2.21 2.15 -3.71
N THR A 57 -3.42 1.84 -4.14
CA THR A 57 -3.74 1.48 -5.53
C THR A 57 -4.95 2.21 -6.09
N SER A 58 -5.71 2.93 -5.25
CA SER A 58 -6.82 3.78 -5.67
C SER A 58 -6.83 5.16 -4.96
N GLY A 59 -5.64 5.76 -4.84
CA GLY A 59 -5.42 7.06 -4.19
C GLY A 59 -6.34 8.17 -4.71
N ASN A 60 -6.62 9.13 -3.84
CA ASN A 60 -7.58 10.24 -4.02
C ASN A 60 -9.05 9.84 -4.26
N ILE A 61 -9.38 8.55 -4.43
CA ILE A 61 -10.76 8.09 -4.65
C ILE A 61 -11.21 7.22 -3.48
N LEU A 62 -10.87 5.93 -3.50
CA LEU A 62 -11.22 5.02 -2.39
C LEU A 62 -10.12 4.96 -1.34
N SER A 63 -8.87 5.29 -1.70
CA SER A 63 -7.77 5.38 -0.74
C SER A 63 -7.14 6.76 -0.67
N PHE A 64 -6.24 6.92 0.30
CA PHE A 64 -5.48 8.15 0.54
C PHE A 64 -4.43 8.31 -0.57
N ALA A 65 -4.12 9.55 -0.95
CA ALA A 65 -2.94 9.82 -1.77
C ALA A 65 -1.74 10.18 -0.89
N ASP A 66 -2.00 10.91 0.19
CA ASP A 66 -1.01 11.23 1.19
C ASP A 66 -0.59 9.98 1.98
N PRO A 67 0.68 9.90 2.42
CA PRO A 67 1.15 8.79 3.23
C PRO A 67 0.45 8.81 4.60
N ILE A 68 0.02 7.62 5.05
CA ILE A 68 -0.63 7.44 6.37
C ILE A 68 0.04 6.35 7.22
N GLY A 69 1.12 5.76 6.71
CA GLY A 69 1.89 4.73 7.37
C GLY A 69 3.31 5.15 7.71
N HIS A 70 4.06 4.16 8.17
CA HIS A 70 5.50 4.26 8.27
C HIS A 70 6.15 4.10 6.89
N ALA A 71 5.69 3.13 6.10
CA ALA A 71 6.14 2.89 4.73
C ALA A 71 4.93 2.80 3.80
N ASP A 72 4.85 3.69 2.83
CA ASP A 72 3.73 3.84 1.91
C ASP A 72 4.16 3.46 0.50
N PHE A 73 3.52 2.43 -0.06
CA PHE A 73 3.83 1.89 -1.37
C PHE A 73 2.80 2.32 -2.39
N TYR A 74 3.26 2.80 -3.54
CA TYR A 74 2.44 3.31 -4.63
C TYR A 74 2.74 2.54 -5.93
N PRO A 75 2.29 1.26 -6.05
CA PRO A 75 2.33 0.54 -7.32
C PRO A 75 1.75 1.36 -8.45
N ASN A 76 2.54 1.54 -9.50
CA ASN A 76 2.16 2.27 -10.71
C ASN A 76 1.70 3.71 -10.42
N GLY A 77 2.22 4.34 -9.37
CA GLY A 77 1.85 5.68 -8.92
C GLY A 77 0.69 5.70 -7.91
N GLY A 78 0.11 4.55 -7.59
CA GLY A 78 -0.90 4.35 -6.55
C GLY A 78 -2.30 4.91 -6.87
N MET A 79 -2.54 5.26 -8.12
CA MET A 79 -3.81 5.81 -8.62
C MET A 79 -4.54 4.80 -9.51
N ILE A 80 -5.82 5.08 -9.77
CA ILE A 80 -6.56 4.38 -10.82
C ILE A 80 -6.20 4.93 -12.22
N PRO A 81 -6.33 4.12 -13.29
CA PRO A 81 -6.44 2.66 -13.24
C PRO A 81 -5.07 2.02 -12.98
N GLN A 82 -5.06 0.96 -12.17
CA GLN A 82 -3.91 0.06 -12.12
C GLN A 82 -3.78 -0.71 -13.46
N PRO A 83 -2.57 -1.14 -13.87
CA PRO A 83 -2.39 -1.96 -15.05
C PRO A 83 -3.35 -3.16 -15.06
N GLY A 84 -3.90 -3.50 -16.23
CA GLY A 84 -4.86 -4.60 -16.39
C GLY A 84 -6.27 -4.37 -15.82
N CYS A 85 -6.53 -3.23 -15.17
CA CYS A 85 -7.89 -2.80 -14.84
C CYS A 85 -8.53 -2.07 -16.03
N ALA A 86 -9.86 -2.16 -16.13
CA ALA A 86 -10.61 -1.43 -17.14
C ALA A 86 -10.53 0.09 -16.93
N THR A 87 -10.77 0.86 -17.99
CA THR A 87 -10.74 2.33 -17.93
C THR A 87 -12.11 2.95 -17.63
N ASP A 88 -13.20 2.17 -17.66
CA ASP A 88 -14.49 2.66 -17.19
C ASP A 88 -14.44 2.88 -15.68
N ILE A 89 -15.18 3.89 -15.22
CA ILE A 89 -15.04 4.43 -13.87
C ILE A 89 -15.29 3.35 -12.81
N ILE A 90 -16.36 2.57 -12.94
CA ILE A 90 -16.78 1.62 -11.89
C ILE A 90 -15.87 0.40 -11.87
N SER A 91 -15.69 -0.27 -13.02
CA SER A 91 -14.91 -1.51 -13.07
C SER A 91 -13.42 -1.23 -12.84
N GLY A 92 -12.91 -0.11 -13.36
CA GLY A 92 -11.55 0.36 -13.11
C GLY A 92 -11.29 0.66 -11.64
N LEU A 93 -12.24 1.30 -10.97
CA LEU A 93 -12.14 1.63 -9.55
C LEU A 93 -12.12 0.38 -8.67
N VAL A 94 -13.09 -0.53 -8.86
CA VAL A 94 -13.18 -1.77 -8.06
C VAL A 94 -11.94 -2.65 -8.28
N CYS A 95 -11.50 -2.79 -9.53
CA CYS A 95 -10.30 -3.56 -9.85
C CYS A 95 -9.04 -2.94 -9.23
N SER A 96 -8.86 -1.62 -9.37
CA SER A 96 -7.68 -0.93 -8.83
C SER A 96 -7.66 -0.98 -7.30
N HIS A 97 -8.82 -0.88 -6.65
CA HIS A 97 -8.94 -1.05 -5.20
C HIS A 97 -8.50 -2.46 -4.77
N GLY A 98 -9.00 -3.50 -5.44
CA GLY A 98 -8.60 -4.89 -5.20
C GLY A 98 -7.15 -5.23 -5.58
N ALA A 99 -6.46 -4.37 -6.31
CA ALA A 99 -5.08 -4.61 -6.73
C ALA A 99 -4.11 -4.69 -5.55
N ALA A 100 -4.32 -3.91 -4.48
CA ALA A 100 -3.50 -3.97 -3.27
C ALA A 100 -3.48 -5.37 -2.63
N VAL A 101 -4.63 -6.07 -2.62
CA VAL A 101 -4.70 -7.46 -2.14
C VAL A 101 -3.90 -8.38 -3.04
N SER A 102 -4.03 -8.23 -4.36
CA SER A 102 -3.28 -9.06 -5.31
C SER A 102 -1.77 -8.89 -5.19
N TYR A 103 -1.28 -7.65 -5.04
CA TYR A 103 0.14 -7.38 -4.82
C TYR A 103 0.64 -7.96 -3.50
N PHE A 104 -0.15 -7.85 -2.43
CA PHE A 104 0.21 -8.47 -1.15
C PHE A 104 0.26 -10.00 -1.25
N VAL A 105 -0.72 -10.64 -1.88
CA VAL A 105 -0.71 -12.10 -2.13
C VAL A 105 0.47 -12.50 -3.01
N GLN A 106 0.83 -11.70 -4.01
CA GLN A 106 2.01 -11.96 -4.84
C GLN A 106 3.30 -11.94 -4.00
N SER A 107 3.44 -10.96 -3.10
CA SER A 107 4.60 -10.85 -2.20
C SER A 107 4.79 -12.06 -1.28
N LEU A 108 3.72 -12.80 -0.98
CA LEU A 108 3.76 -14.03 -0.18
C LEU A 108 4.20 -15.25 -0.99
N ARG A 109 3.88 -15.28 -2.29
CA ARG A 109 4.11 -16.45 -3.16
C ARG A 109 5.48 -16.43 -3.83
N GLN A 110 5.99 -15.24 -4.11
CA GLN A 110 7.27 -15.05 -4.78
C GLN A 110 8.07 -14.03 -3.99
N GLU A 111 9.00 -14.51 -3.18
CA GLU A 111 9.88 -13.62 -2.43
C GLU A 111 10.62 -12.68 -3.39
N ASN A 112 10.69 -11.41 -3.01
CA ASN A 112 11.37 -10.35 -3.77
C ASN A 112 10.79 -10.06 -5.17
N SER A 113 9.55 -10.46 -5.47
CA SER A 113 8.94 -10.24 -6.80
C SER A 113 8.51 -8.80 -7.08
N LEU A 114 8.50 -7.94 -6.06
CA LEU A 114 8.00 -6.57 -6.14
C LEU A 114 9.01 -5.58 -5.51
N PRO A 115 10.20 -5.38 -6.10
CA PRO A 115 11.14 -4.36 -5.64
C PRO A 115 10.53 -2.97 -5.83
N ALA A 116 10.65 -2.09 -4.84
CA ALA A 116 9.96 -0.81 -4.86
C ALA A 116 10.82 0.34 -4.35
N THR A 117 10.96 1.37 -5.18
CA THR A 117 11.90 2.48 -5.05
C THR A 117 11.53 3.62 -4.13
N SER A 118 12.37 3.91 -3.14
CA SER A 118 12.22 5.09 -2.29
C SER A 118 12.38 6.33 -3.15
N CYS A 119 11.38 7.20 -3.14
CA CYS A 119 11.40 8.40 -3.95
C CYS A 119 10.46 9.46 -3.38
N ASP A 120 10.72 10.72 -3.70
CA ASP A 120 9.87 11.82 -3.24
C ASP A 120 8.54 11.90 -4.00
N SER A 121 8.49 11.39 -5.24
CA SER A 121 7.28 11.41 -6.05
C SER A 121 7.31 10.36 -7.15
N TRP A 122 6.13 10.04 -7.68
CA TRP A 122 6.00 9.19 -8.86
C TRP A 122 6.71 9.78 -10.09
N GLU A 123 6.67 11.10 -10.29
CA GLU A 123 7.34 11.77 -11.41
C GLU A 123 8.86 11.65 -11.34
N ASN A 124 9.42 11.81 -10.14
CA ASN A 124 10.85 11.59 -9.90
C ASN A 124 11.23 10.14 -10.12
N TYR A 125 10.41 9.20 -9.63
CA TYR A 125 10.61 7.77 -9.87
C TYR A 125 10.62 7.43 -11.37
N LYS A 126 9.69 7.98 -12.16
CA LYS A 126 9.62 7.76 -13.61
C LYS A 126 10.86 8.27 -14.35
N THR A 127 11.47 9.35 -13.86
CA THR A 127 12.65 9.98 -14.47
C THR A 127 13.97 9.50 -13.89
N GLY A 128 13.94 8.62 -12.88
CA GLY A 128 15.14 8.14 -12.17
C GLY A 128 15.76 9.17 -11.22
N ASN A 129 15.08 10.29 -10.95
CA ASN A 129 15.57 11.39 -10.12
C ASN A 129 15.15 11.24 -8.66
N CYS A 130 15.41 10.08 -8.05
CA CYS A 130 15.12 9.87 -6.63
C CYS A 130 16.24 10.44 -5.75
N SER A 131 15.88 11.38 -4.88
CA SER A 131 16.76 12.03 -3.91
C SER A 131 17.28 10.99 -2.91
N GLY A 132 18.60 10.76 -2.85
CA GLY A 132 19.19 9.70 -2.03
C GLY A 132 19.92 8.69 -2.90
N GLY A 133 21.08 9.10 -3.41
CA GLY A 133 21.87 8.30 -4.32
C GLY A 133 22.32 6.99 -3.69
N LEU A 134 21.66 5.89 -4.06
CA LEU A 134 22.24 4.60 -4.44
C LEU A 134 21.14 3.82 -5.16
N MET A 135 21.34 3.56 -6.45
CA MET A 135 20.48 2.68 -7.23
C MET A 135 20.66 1.22 -6.74
N GLY A 136 19.80 0.74 -5.82
CA GLY A 136 19.57 -0.69 -5.56
C GLY A 136 19.32 -1.14 -4.11
N PRO A 137 18.60 -2.27 -3.94
CA PRO A 137 17.17 -2.31 -4.09
C PRO A 137 16.52 -1.60 -2.91
N ASP A 138 15.70 -0.64 -3.24
CA ASP A 138 14.67 -0.26 -2.33
C ASP A 138 13.79 -1.48 -1.99
N VAL A 139 13.26 -1.45 -0.76
CA VAL A 139 12.59 -2.57 -0.10
C VAL A 139 11.58 -3.27 -0.99
N VAL A 140 11.31 -4.53 -0.69
CA VAL A 140 10.29 -5.30 -1.40
C VAL A 140 8.92 -4.95 -0.84
N LEU A 141 7.94 -4.71 -1.70
CA LEU A 141 6.57 -4.49 -1.30
C LEU A 141 5.97 -5.78 -0.71
N GLY A 142 5.33 -5.66 0.45
CA GLY A 142 4.42 -6.67 1.00
C GLY A 142 4.95 -7.36 2.25
N TYR A 143 4.86 -8.68 2.32
CA TYR A 143 5.15 -9.44 3.55
C TYR A 143 6.58 -9.24 4.05
N ASN A 144 7.56 -9.34 3.14
CA ASN A 144 8.98 -9.21 3.47
C ASN A 144 9.48 -7.76 3.55
N THR A 145 8.61 -6.75 3.51
CA THR A 145 9.04 -5.38 3.78
C THR A 145 9.65 -5.29 5.18
N PRO A 146 10.88 -4.77 5.33
CA PRO A 146 11.51 -4.68 6.63
C PRO A 146 10.83 -3.62 7.51
N ASN A 147 10.75 -3.88 8.82
CA ASN A 147 10.08 -2.98 9.77
C ASN A 147 10.80 -1.63 9.95
N TRP A 148 12.03 -1.47 9.45
CA TRP A 148 12.75 -0.18 9.43
C TRP A 148 12.41 0.67 8.19
N ALA A 149 11.70 0.14 7.19
CA ALA A 149 11.35 0.87 5.98
C ALA A 149 10.57 2.14 6.33
N ARG A 150 10.92 3.28 5.73
CA ARG A 150 10.23 4.54 6.01
C ARG A 150 10.07 5.36 4.74
N GLY A 151 8.97 6.10 4.65
CA GLY A 151 8.68 7.01 3.54
C GLY A 151 7.94 6.36 2.39
N LYS A 152 8.06 6.98 1.20
CA LYS A 152 7.28 6.63 0.01
C LYS A 152 8.09 5.74 -0.92
N TYR A 153 7.48 4.65 -1.37
CA TYR A 153 8.07 3.67 -2.27
C TYR A 153 7.23 3.50 -3.53
N TYR A 154 7.88 3.41 -4.69
CA TYR A 154 7.23 3.36 -6.00
C TYR A 154 7.75 2.18 -6.81
N LEU A 155 6.87 1.53 -7.55
CA LEU A 155 7.23 0.38 -8.39
C LEU A 155 6.35 0.32 -9.62
N ARG A 156 6.82 -0.38 -10.65
CA ARG A 156 6.03 -0.73 -11.83
C ARG A 156 5.70 -2.21 -11.79
N THR A 157 4.47 -2.55 -12.16
CA THR A 157 4.04 -3.95 -12.33
C THR A 157 3.61 -4.17 -13.78
N ALA A 158 4.16 -5.18 -14.45
CA ALA A 158 4.00 -5.41 -15.89
C ALA A 158 2.66 -6.05 -16.29
N ALA A 159 1.98 -6.72 -15.36
CA ALA A 159 0.68 -7.34 -15.57
C ALA A 159 -0.29 -6.84 -14.51
N GLY A 160 -1.58 -6.83 -14.84
CA GLY A 160 -2.59 -6.47 -13.85
C GLY A 160 -2.63 -7.41 -12.66
N PRO A 161 -3.32 -7.00 -11.58
CA PRO A 161 -3.43 -7.79 -10.36
C PRO A 161 -3.96 -9.19 -10.70
N THR A 162 -3.05 -10.17 -10.72
CA THR A 162 -3.35 -11.55 -11.09
C THR A 162 -3.09 -12.43 -9.89
N ILE A 163 -4.18 -12.88 -9.25
CA ILE A 163 -4.10 -13.99 -8.30
C ILE A 163 -3.88 -15.24 -9.14
N SER A 164 -2.62 -15.64 -9.35
CA SER A 164 -2.29 -16.91 -10.00
C SER A 164 -2.93 -18.07 -9.22
N THR A 165 -4.02 -18.65 -9.70
CA THR A 165 -4.66 -19.80 -9.05
C THR A 165 -3.99 -21.10 -9.45
N LYS A 166 -2.65 -21.17 -9.39
CA LYS A 166 -1.98 -22.48 -9.39
C LYS A 166 -2.30 -23.13 -8.04
N ARG A 167 -3.40 -23.89 -8.04
CA ARG A 167 -3.61 -24.99 -7.12
C ARG A 167 -2.69 -26.10 -7.63
N ASP A 168 -1.66 -26.39 -6.86
CA ASP A 168 -0.96 -27.68 -6.98
C ASP A 168 -1.91 -28.81 -6.57
#